data_AF-A0A5U4DAZ7-F1
#
_entry.id   AF-A0A5U4DAZ7-F1
#
_cell.length_a   1.000
_cell.length_b   1.000
_cell.length_c   1.000
_cell.angle_alpha   90.00
_cell.angle_beta   90.00
_cell.angle_gamma   90.00
#
_symmetry.space_group_name_H-M   'P 1'
#
loop_
_entity.id
_entity.type
_entity.pdbx_description
1 polymer ?
#
loop_
_entity_poly.entity_id
_entity_poly.type
_entity_poly.pdbx_seq_one_letter_code
_entity_poly.pdbx_strand_id
1 'polypeptide(L)' 'TNTSAQGSGVDNAFGYPISNSQFVAGSKNNGGGIGPYPVAFTAFGR' A
#
# COMPACT_ATOMS: atom_id res chain seq x y z
N THR A 1 -4.43 4.06 -1.14
CA THR A 1 -5.35 3.52 -2.14
C THR A 1 -4.57 2.82 -3.23
N ASN A 2 -4.93 1.59 -3.56
CA ASN A 2 -4.35 0.91 -4.71
C ASN A 2 -4.87 1.56 -6.00
N THR A 3 -3.98 1.97 -6.90
CA THR A 3 -4.34 2.80 -8.07
C THR A 3 -4.88 2.01 -9.24
N SER A 4 -4.71 0.68 -9.26
CA SER A 4 -5.30 -0.19 -10.28
C SER A 4 -5.69 -1.52 -9.65
N ALA A 5 -6.74 -2.17 -10.17
CA ALA A 5 -7.07 -3.54 -9.79
C ALA A 5 -5.98 -4.45 -10.37
N GLN A 6 -5.08 -4.99 -9.56
CA GLN A 6 -3.86 -5.66 -10.03
C GLN A 6 -3.87 -7.18 -9.80
N GLY A 7 -4.97 -7.83 -10.19
CA GLY A 7 -4.98 -9.26 -10.52
C GLY A 7 -4.92 -10.24 -9.32
N SER A 8 -5.87 -11.17 -9.32
CA SER A 8 -6.02 -12.29 -8.36
C SER A 8 -6.52 -11.92 -6.96
N GLY A 9 -7.61 -11.14 -6.91
CA GLY A 9 -8.40 -10.91 -5.69
C GLY A 9 -7.87 -9.73 -4.88
N VAL A 10 -8.67 -8.66 -4.82
CA VAL A 10 -8.53 -7.42 -4.02
C VAL A 10 -7.12 -7.22 -3.45
N ASP A 11 -6.25 -6.58 -4.22
CA ASP A 11 -4.95 -6.17 -3.72
C ASP A 11 -5.11 -5.11 -2.63
N ASN A 12 -4.86 -5.51 -1.39
CA ASN A 12 -4.99 -4.61 -0.26
C ASN A 12 -3.73 -3.75 -0.15
N ALA A 13 -3.90 -2.44 -0.27
CA ALA A 13 -2.86 -1.49 0.09
C ALA A 13 -2.73 -1.43 1.62
N PHE A 14 -1.51 -1.48 2.13
CA PHE A 14 -1.20 -1.30 3.54
C PHE A 14 -0.02 -0.34 3.71
N GLY A 15 0.13 0.20 4.92
CA GLY A 15 1.26 1.04 5.26
C GLY A 15 1.25 1.43 6.73
N TYR A 16 2.40 1.85 7.23
CA TYR A 16 2.58 2.35 8.59
C TYR A 16 3.67 3.42 8.63
N PRO A 17 3.54 4.43 9.52
CA PRO A 17 4.57 5.45 9.69
C PRO A 17 5.82 4.88 10.37
N ILE A 18 6.99 5.31 9.92
CA ILE A 18 8.28 5.09 10.60
C ILE A 18 8.62 6.31 11.46
N SER A 19 8.32 7.50 10.96
CA SER A 19 8.56 8.79 11.62
C SER A 19 7.57 9.85 11.10
N ASN A 20 7.71 11.08 11.57
CA ASN A 20 6.93 12.22 11.06
C ASN A 20 7.21 12.56 9.60
N SER A 21 8.33 12.09 9.03
CA SER A 21 8.75 12.38 7.64
C SER A 21 8.88 11.14 6.77
N GLN A 22 8.64 9.94 7.31
CA GLN A 22 8.84 8.69 6.60
C GLN A 22 7.74 7.68 6.94
N PHE A 23 7.25 6.97 5.93
CA PHE A 23 6.30 5.88 6.09
C PHE A 23 6.62 4.78 5.06
N VAL A 24 6.14 3.57 5.33
CA VAL A 24 6.18 2.45 4.40
C VAL A 24 4.79 2.27 3.82
N ALA A 25 4.69 2.00 2.52
CA ALA A 25 3.48 1.50 1.90
C ALA A 25 3.79 0.37 0.93
N GLY A 26 2.87 -0.57 0.82
CA GLY A 26 2.98 -1.74 -0.03
C GLY A 26 1.62 -2.33 -0.36
N SER A 27 1.61 -3.21 -1.35
CA SER A 27 0.45 -3.95 -1.79
C SER A 27 0.66 -5.43 -1.50
N LYS A 28 -0.43 -6.15 -1.17
CA LYS A 28 -0.41 -7.60 -1.01
C LYS A 28 -1.53 -8.25 -1.79
N ASN A 29 -1.24 -9.41 -2.37
CA ASN A 29 -2.24 -10.24 -3.03
C ASN A 29 -3.07 -11.05 -2.01
N ASN A 30 -4.10 -11.74 -2.49
CA ASN A 30 -4.96 -12.58 -1.65
C ASN A 30 -4.21 -13.73 -0.92
N GLY A 31 -3.06 -14.14 -1.44
CA GLY A 31 -2.16 -15.13 -0.82
C GLY A 31 -1.21 -14.56 0.24
N GLY A 32 -1.28 -13.25 0.53
CA GLY A 32 -0.41 -12.57 1.49
C GLY A 32 0.99 -12.22 0.97
N GLY A 33 1.28 -12.49 -0.31
CA GLY A 33 2.54 -12.11 -0.94
C GLY A 33 2.58 -10.61 -1.24
N ILE A 34 3.71 -9.97 -0.93
CA ILE A 34 3.95 -8.55 -1.25
C ILE A 34 4.16 -8.41 -2.76
N GLY A 35 3.36 -7.54 -3.39
CA GLY A 35 3.39 -7.30 -4.83
C GLY A 35 4.29 -6.11 -5.22
N PRO A 36 4.80 -6.06 -6.46
CA PRO A 36 5.56 -4.93 -7.00
C PRO A 36 4.67 -3.76 -7.47
N TYR A 37 3.43 -3.74 -7.02
CA TYR A 37 2.37 -2.89 -7.54
C TYR A 37 2.34 -1.53 -6.83
N PRO A 38 2.28 -0.41 -7.57
CA PRO A 38 2.33 0.93 -6.99
C PRO A 38 1.16 1.20 -6.04
N VAL A 39 1.45 1.89 -4.94
CA VAL A 39 0.46 2.31 -3.94
C VAL A 39 0.42 3.83 -3.86
N ALA A 40 -0.76 4.42 -4.06
CA ALA A 40 -0.97 5.83 -3.76
C ALA A 40 -1.34 6.01 -2.28
N PHE A 41 -0.89 7.09 -1.66
CA PHE A 41 -1.17 7.42 -0.28
C PHE A 41 -1.49 8.92 -0.14
N THR A 42 -2.18 9.26 0.93
CA THR A 42 -2.46 10.65 1.31
C THR A 42 -2.01 10.81 2.75
N ALA A 43 -1.16 11.80 2.99
CA ALA A 43 -0.60 12.08 4.30
C ALA A 43 -1.17 13.42 4.81
N PHE A 44 -1.61 13.44 6.05
CA PHE A 44 -2.07 14.64 6.75
C PHE A 44 -1.22 14.80 8.02
N GLY A 45 -0.77 16.03 8.30
CA GLY A 45 0.04 16.37 9.45
C GLY A 45 -0.47 17.63 10.15
N ARG A 46 0.11 17.93 11.32
CA ARG A 46 -0.13 19.17 12.07
C ARG A 46 1.19 19.84 12.39
#